data_AF-A0A091KSU3-F1
#
_entry.id   AF-A0A091KSU3-F1
#
_cell.length_a   1.000
_cell.length_b   1.000
_cell.length_c   1.000
_cell.angle_alpha   90.00
_cell.angle_beta   90.00
_cell.angle_gamma   90.00
#
_symmetry.space_group_name_H-M   'P 1'
#
loop_
_entity.id
_entity.type
_entity.pdbx_description
1 polymer ?
#
loop_
_entity_poly.entity_id
_entity_poly.type
_entity_poly.pdbx_seq_one_letter_code
_entity_poly.pdbx_strand_id
1 'polypeptide(L)'
;RMSVPISISNPDLARHSTELLMDSGFSPLSQRMGAMVAFNRFEDFTRNFDEVISCFANPPLETALFSEARATSYEEEDAKNIREEPIHILNVALRWADHMEDEKLVPVFRAFAQSKKDILVDCGLRRITFLIAQQREFPKFFTFRARDEVRAELRIW
;
A
#
# COMPACT_ATOMS: atom_id res chain seq x y z
N ARG A 1 67.47 -27.36 12.30
CA ARG A 1 67.13 -28.35 13.35
C ARG A 1 65.88 -27.84 14.04
N MET A 2 64.73 -28.36 13.64
CA MET A 2 64.06 -29.54 14.20
C MET A 2 63.21 -29.20 15.42
N SER A 3 61.92 -29.41 15.19
CA SER A 3 60.69 -29.29 15.96
C SER A 3 60.58 -30.19 17.18
N VAL A 4 59.86 -29.73 18.22
CA VAL A 4 58.97 -30.54 19.08
C VAL A 4 57.90 -29.60 19.72
N PRO A 5 56.75 -30.09 20.24
CA PRO A 5 55.44 -29.62 19.83
C PRO A 5 54.68 -28.91 20.97
N ILE A 6 53.72 -28.05 20.62
CA ILE A 6 52.73 -27.56 21.59
C ILE A 6 51.47 -28.37 21.35
N SER A 7 51.11 -29.15 22.37
CA SER A 7 49.86 -29.90 22.47
C SER A 7 48.68 -28.95 22.32
N ILE A 8 47.89 -29.12 21.25
CA ILE A 8 46.60 -28.45 21.07
C ILE A 8 45.52 -29.50 21.39
N SER A 9 45.23 -29.64 22.66
CA SER A 9 43.99 -30.25 23.13
C SER A 9 42.95 -29.14 23.25
N ASN A 10 42.24 -28.85 22.15
CA ASN A 10 40.82 -28.48 22.22
C ASN A 10 40.17 -28.62 20.83
N PRO A 11 39.46 -29.73 20.56
CA PRO A 11 38.47 -29.75 19.51
C PRO A 11 37.26 -29.00 20.08
N ASP A 12 36.91 -27.86 19.52
CA ASP A 12 35.56 -27.30 19.45
C ASP A 12 35.67 -25.83 19.05
N LEU A 13 36.24 -25.62 17.87
CA LEU A 13 35.88 -24.49 17.01
C LEU A 13 34.67 -24.89 16.17
N ALA A 14 33.65 -25.48 16.80
CA ALA A 14 32.31 -25.50 16.26
C ALA A 14 31.82 -24.06 16.36
N ARG A 15 31.99 -23.33 15.27
CA ARG A 15 31.34 -22.05 15.02
C ARG A 15 29.88 -22.21 15.41
N HIS A 16 29.50 -21.70 16.57
CA HIS A 16 28.11 -21.43 16.94
C HIS A 16 27.61 -20.29 16.04
N SER A 17 27.49 -20.56 14.75
CA SER A 17 26.47 -19.94 13.92
C SER A 17 25.18 -20.66 14.29
N THR A 18 24.64 -20.32 15.47
CA THR A 18 23.21 -20.47 15.67
C THR A 18 22.61 -19.60 14.59
N GLU A 19 22.14 -20.25 13.52
CA GLU A 19 21.31 -19.59 12.52
C GLU A 19 20.25 -18.85 13.32
N LEU A 20 20.34 -17.52 13.32
CA LEU A 20 19.23 -16.67 13.69
C LEU A 20 18.19 -16.95 12.61
N LEU A 21 17.46 -18.06 12.79
CA LEU A 21 16.16 -18.31 12.20
C LEU A 21 15.35 -17.10 12.61
N MET A 22 15.38 -16.09 11.75
CA MET A 22 14.46 -14.98 11.82
C MET A 22 13.11 -15.65 11.69
N ASP A 23 12.41 -15.73 12.82
CA ASP A 23 11.05 -16.20 12.89
C ASP A 23 10.26 -15.34 11.89
N SER A 24 10.08 -15.91 10.71
CA SER A 24 9.48 -15.24 9.57
C SER A 24 7.97 -15.03 9.81
N GLY A 25 7.46 -15.45 10.98
CA GLY A 25 6.10 -15.23 11.46
C GLY A 25 5.80 -13.82 11.97
N PHE A 26 6.79 -12.91 12.09
CA PHE A 26 6.55 -11.55 12.59
C PHE A 26 6.56 -10.45 11.53
N SER A 27 6.86 -10.76 10.26
CA SER A 27 6.62 -9.78 9.21
C SER A 27 5.14 -9.87 8.83
N PRO A 28 4.32 -8.81 9.06
CA PRO A 28 2.99 -8.78 8.50
C PRO A 28 3.13 -9.02 7.00
N LEU A 29 2.25 -9.84 6.42
CA LEU A 29 2.08 -9.99 4.98
C LEU A 29 1.66 -8.63 4.42
N SER A 30 2.62 -7.72 4.26
CA SER A 30 2.40 -6.33 3.90
C SER A 30 2.19 -6.26 2.39
N GLN A 31 1.14 -6.93 1.91
CA GLN A 31 0.68 -6.89 0.53
C GLN A 31 -0.01 -5.55 0.26
N ARG A 32 0.75 -4.47 0.39
CA ARG A 32 0.26 -3.12 0.15
C ARG A 32 0.29 -2.85 -1.35
N MET A 33 -0.86 -2.98 -1.99
CA MET A 33 -1.03 -2.45 -3.34
C MET A 33 -1.16 -0.92 -3.38
N GLY A 34 -0.56 -0.33 -4.41
CA GLY A 34 -0.76 1.06 -4.79
C GLY A 34 -1.09 1.16 -6.27
N ALA A 35 -2.01 2.04 -6.65
CA ALA A 35 -2.28 2.37 -8.05
C ALA A 35 -2.13 3.87 -8.30
N MET A 36 -1.75 4.22 -9.52
CA MET A 36 -1.74 5.58 -10.03
C MET A 36 -2.47 5.62 -11.37
N VAL A 37 -3.44 6.52 -11.48
CA VAL A 37 -4.24 6.73 -12.69
C VAL A 37 -4.23 8.20 -13.06
N ALA A 38 -4.43 8.52 -14.35
CA ALA A 38 -4.40 9.88 -14.85
C ALA A 38 -5.60 10.14 -15.77
N PHE A 39 -6.25 11.28 -15.56
CA PHE A 39 -7.40 11.71 -16.34
C PHE A 39 -7.26 13.17 -16.74
N ASN A 40 -7.94 13.56 -17.82
CA ASN A 40 -7.98 14.96 -18.22
C ASN A 40 -8.87 15.75 -17.26
N ARG A 41 -10.08 15.27 -16.98
CA ARG A 41 -11.04 15.94 -16.08
C ARG A 41 -11.48 15.03 -14.95
N PHE A 42 -12.00 15.63 -13.88
CA PHE A 42 -12.51 14.86 -12.75
C PHE A 42 -13.69 13.96 -13.14
N GLU A 43 -14.55 14.42 -14.06
CA GLU A 43 -15.70 13.67 -14.55
C GLU A 43 -15.29 12.42 -15.34
N ASP A 44 -14.11 12.42 -15.96
CA ASP A 44 -13.59 11.24 -16.65
C ASP A 44 -13.24 10.18 -15.62
N PHE A 45 -12.56 10.56 -14.54
CA PHE A 45 -12.27 9.67 -13.43
C PHE A 45 -13.54 9.12 -12.78
N THR A 46 -14.57 9.95 -12.54
CA THR A 46 -15.80 9.47 -11.90
C THR A 46 -16.53 8.42 -12.75
N ARG A 47 -16.48 8.53 -14.09
CA ARG A 47 -17.05 7.53 -15.01
C ARG A 47 -16.24 6.23 -15.04
N ASN A 48 -14.93 6.29 -14.82
CA ASN A 48 -14.05 5.12 -14.79
C ASN A 48 -13.76 4.60 -13.37
N PHE A 49 -14.43 5.13 -12.34
CA PHE A 49 -14.12 4.80 -10.95
C PHE A 49 -14.19 3.30 -10.67
N ASP A 50 -15.27 2.64 -11.09
CA ASP A 50 -15.47 1.22 -10.81
C ASP A 50 -14.40 0.33 -11.46
N GLU A 51 -13.93 0.71 -12.66
CA GLU A 51 -12.83 0.05 -13.34
C GLU A 51 -11.51 0.20 -12.56
N VAL A 52 -11.21 1.40 -12.08
CA VAL A 52 -10.01 1.67 -11.27
C VAL A 52 -10.03 0.89 -9.95
N ILE A 53 -11.20 0.81 -9.32
CA ILE A 53 -11.38 0.09 -8.05
C ILE A 53 -11.28 -1.43 -8.26
N SER A 54 -11.65 -1.96 -9.42
CA SER A 54 -11.58 -3.40 -9.70
C SER A 54 -10.16 -3.98 -9.55
N CYS A 55 -9.12 -3.16 -9.76
CA CYS A 55 -7.72 -3.53 -9.52
C CYS A 55 -7.44 -3.90 -8.05
N PHE A 56 -8.22 -3.36 -7.10
CA PHE A 56 -8.11 -3.64 -5.66
C PHE A 56 -8.99 -4.79 -5.19
N ALA A 57 -10.09 -5.07 -5.90
CA ALA A 57 -10.95 -6.21 -5.60
C ALA A 57 -10.38 -7.54 -6.14
N ASN A 58 -9.65 -7.49 -7.26
CA ASN A 58 -9.01 -8.64 -7.88
C ASN A 58 -7.50 -8.40 -7.95
N PRO A 59 -6.76 -8.54 -6.84
CA PRO A 59 -5.31 -8.41 -6.89
C PRO A 59 -4.78 -9.40 -7.95
N PRO A 60 -3.87 -8.97 -8.85
CA PRO A 60 -3.18 -9.91 -9.71
C PRO A 60 -2.64 -11.02 -8.83
N LEU A 61 -2.91 -12.28 -9.18
CA LEU A 61 -2.21 -13.41 -8.59
C LEU A 61 -0.73 -13.22 -8.92
N GLU A 62 0.01 -12.50 -8.09
CA GLU A 62 1.45 -12.36 -8.27
C GLU A 62 2.04 -13.76 -8.11
N THR A 63 2.29 -14.34 -9.28
CA THR A 63 3.52 -15.04 -9.61
C THR A 63 3.84 -16.16 -8.63
N ALA A 64 3.54 -17.39 -9.07
CA ALA A 64 3.89 -18.68 -8.47
C ALA A 64 5.40 -18.92 -8.21
N LEU A 65 6.23 -17.87 -8.10
CA LEU A 65 7.64 -17.94 -7.75
C LEU A 65 7.89 -17.92 -6.23
N PHE A 66 6.89 -17.58 -5.42
CA PHE A 66 6.96 -17.72 -3.95
C PHE A 66 5.93 -18.69 -3.37
N SER A 67 5.20 -19.42 -4.23
CA SER A 67 4.18 -20.36 -3.77
C SER A 67 4.77 -21.67 -3.23
N GLU A 68 6.01 -22.03 -3.63
CA GLU A 68 6.66 -23.26 -3.16
C GLU A 68 7.09 -23.22 -1.68
N ALA A 69 7.18 -22.04 -1.06
CA ALA A 69 7.53 -21.93 0.37
C ALA A 69 6.32 -21.98 1.32
N ARG A 70 5.07 -21.98 0.81
CA ARG A 70 3.86 -21.98 1.65
C ARG A 70 3.21 -23.34 1.85
N ALA A 71 3.80 -24.41 1.30
CA ALA A 71 3.26 -25.77 1.42
C ALA A 71 3.55 -26.43 2.78
N THR A 72 3.46 -25.70 3.89
CA THR A 72 3.30 -26.30 5.22
C THR A 72 2.59 -25.33 6.16
N SER A 73 1.43 -25.78 6.66
CA SER A 73 0.72 -25.35 7.86
C SER A 73 -0.50 -24.40 7.68
N TYR A 74 -1.67 -25.03 7.83
CA TYR A 74 -2.99 -24.51 8.20
C TYR A 74 -3.66 -23.49 7.27
N GLU A 75 -4.14 -23.98 6.13
CA GLU A 75 -5.31 -23.43 5.46
C GLU A 75 -6.59 -23.83 6.24
N GLU A 76 -6.92 -23.14 7.32
CA GLU A 76 -8.29 -23.03 7.84
C GLU A 76 -8.29 -22.05 9.03
N GLU A 77 -9.28 -21.15 9.07
CA GLU A 77 -9.50 -20.10 10.08
C GLU A 77 -8.68 -18.82 9.97
N ASP A 78 -9.00 -17.94 9.01
CA ASP A 78 -9.37 -16.56 9.38
C ASP A 78 -10.21 -15.84 8.30
N ALA A 79 -11.18 -16.55 7.71
CA ALA A 79 -12.20 -15.90 6.87
C ALA A 79 -13.36 -15.33 7.72
N LYS A 80 -13.08 -14.91 8.96
CA LYS A 80 -14.09 -14.38 9.89
C LYS A 80 -13.58 -13.12 10.61
N ASN A 81 -13.85 -11.99 9.96
CA ASN A 81 -14.31 -10.79 10.66
C ASN A 81 -13.29 -10.05 11.54
N ILE A 82 -12.05 -9.91 11.06
CA ILE A 82 -11.25 -8.73 11.40
C ILE A 82 -11.30 -7.85 10.17
N ARG A 83 -12.06 -6.75 10.24
CA ARG A 83 -11.97 -5.65 9.26
C ARG A 83 -10.59 -5.03 9.42
N GLU A 84 -9.57 -5.67 8.83
CA GLU A 84 -8.19 -5.22 8.88
C GLU A 84 -8.11 -3.75 8.45
N GLU A 85 -7.23 -2.98 9.10
CA GLU A 85 -7.05 -1.56 8.78
C GLU A 85 -6.69 -1.44 7.29
N PRO A 86 -7.47 -0.73 6.45
CA PRO A 86 -7.18 -0.54 5.03
C PRO A 86 -5.72 -0.13 4.85
N ILE A 87 -4.98 -0.73 3.91
CA ILE A 87 -3.55 -0.46 3.70
C ILE A 87 -3.23 0.15 2.32
N HIS A 88 -4.11 -0.06 1.34
CA HIS A 88 -3.87 0.29 -0.06
C HIS A 88 -3.92 1.80 -0.31
N ILE A 89 -3.31 2.25 -1.41
CA ILE A 89 -3.32 3.66 -1.83
C ILE A 89 -3.77 3.79 -3.28
N LEU A 90 -4.61 4.79 -3.56
CA LEU A 90 -4.91 5.24 -4.90
C LEU A 90 -4.46 6.69 -5.09
N ASN A 91 -3.68 6.96 -6.15
CA ASN A 91 -3.36 8.32 -6.61
C ASN A 91 -4.05 8.59 -7.95
N VAL A 92 -4.71 9.73 -8.05
CA VAL A 92 -5.46 10.16 -9.24
C VAL A 92 -4.90 11.50 -9.71
N ALA A 93 -4.20 11.52 -10.84
CA ALA A 93 -3.70 12.73 -11.46
C ALA A 93 -4.75 13.35 -12.38
N LEU A 94 -5.02 14.64 -12.23
CA LEU A 94 -5.96 15.41 -13.04
C LEU A 94 -5.23 16.55 -13.74
N ARG A 95 -5.36 16.61 -15.07
CA ARG A 95 -4.76 17.67 -15.91
C ARG A 95 -5.56 18.97 -15.86
N TRP A 96 -6.88 18.88 -15.83
CA TRP A 96 -7.79 20.02 -15.98
C TRP A 96 -8.83 20.01 -14.86
N ALA A 97 -8.55 20.80 -13.82
CA ALA A 97 -9.48 21.06 -12.72
C ALA A 97 -10.27 22.37 -12.94
N ASP A 98 -10.60 22.70 -14.20
CA ASP A 98 -11.35 23.88 -14.63
C ASP A 98 -10.86 25.23 -14.06
N HIS A 99 -9.56 25.36 -13.77
CA HIS A 99 -8.98 26.52 -13.06
C HIS A 99 -9.72 26.88 -11.76
N MET A 100 -10.36 25.89 -11.13
CA MET A 100 -11.02 26.09 -9.85
C MET A 100 -9.98 26.33 -8.76
N GLU A 101 -10.29 27.29 -7.89
CA GLU A 101 -9.52 27.58 -6.68
C GLU A 101 -9.54 26.36 -5.74
N ASP A 102 -8.49 26.21 -4.94
CA ASP A 102 -8.30 25.08 -4.04
C ASP A 102 -9.47 24.94 -3.05
N GLU A 103 -10.01 26.06 -2.56
CA GLU A 103 -11.17 26.15 -1.68
C GLU A 103 -12.43 25.55 -2.29
N LYS A 104 -12.53 25.55 -3.64
CA LYS A 104 -13.65 24.98 -4.38
C LYS A 104 -13.41 23.51 -4.74
N LEU A 105 -12.16 23.10 -4.89
CA LEU A 105 -11.79 21.70 -5.18
C LEU A 105 -11.91 20.79 -3.96
N VAL A 106 -11.52 21.27 -2.77
CA VAL A 106 -11.61 20.52 -1.51
C VAL A 106 -13.01 19.96 -1.27
N PRO A 107 -14.12 20.74 -1.29
CA PRO A 107 -15.45 20.22 -1.06
C PRO A 107 -15.91 19.23 -2.15
N VAL A 108 -15.50 19.43 -3.41
CA VAL A 108 -15.84 18.51 -4.52
C VAL A 108 -15.20 17.14 -4.28
N PHE A 109 -13.88 17.10 -4.06
CA PHE A 109 -13.19 15.83 -3.84
C PHE A 109 -13.57 15.19 -2.51
N ARG A 110 -13.83 15.99 -1.46
CA ARG A 110 -14.36 15.50 -0.18
C ARG A 110 -15.71 14.83 -0.37
N ALA A 111 -16.66 15.48 -1.05
CA ALA A 111 -17.99 14.94 -1.28
C ALA A 111 -17.92 13.63 -2.06
N PHE A 112 -17.06 13.56 -3.08
CA PHE A 112 -16.82 12.31 -3.81
C PHE A 112 -16.27 11.21 -2.92
N ALA A 113 -15.17 11.46 -2.20
CA ALA A 113 -14.54 10.46 -1.32
C ALA A 113 -15.51 9.97 -0.24
N GLN A 114 -16.34 10.85 0.31
CA GLN A 114 -17.41 10.51 1.25
C GLN A 114 -18.48 9.64 0.59
N SER A 115 -18.94 9.98 -0.62
CA SER A 115 -19.95 9.19 -1.34
C SER A 115 -19.50 7.77 -1.70
N LYS A 116 -18.18 7.53 -1.75
CA LYS A 116 -17.56 6.24 -2.06
C LYS A 116 -16.91 5.56 -0.85
N LYS A 117 -17.14 6.07 0.37
CA LYS A 117 -16.45 5.62 1.59
C LYS A 117 -16.49 4.12 1.78
N ASP A 118 -17.68 3.52 1.68
CA ASP A 118 -17.86 2.09 1.94
C ASP A 118 -17.07 1.24 0.93
N ILE A 119 -17.12 1.60 -0.36
CA ILE A 119 -16.34 0.96 -1.42
C ILE A 119 -14.83 1.06 -1.15
N LEU A 120 -14.35 2.25 -0.74
CA LEU A 120 -12.93 2.43 -0.42
C LEU A 120 -12.50 1.54 0.76
N VAL A 121 -13.35 1.42 1.79
CA VAL A 121 -13.08 0.55 2.94
C VAL A 121 -13.10 -0.93 2.56
N ASP A 122 -14.10 -1.34 1.77
CA ASP A 122 -14.28 -2.73 1.34
C ASP A 122 -13.14 -3.19 0.42
N CYS A 123 -12.62 -2.29 -0.41
CA CYS A 123 -11.44 -2.55 -1.25
C CYS A 123 -10.11 -2.33 -0.50
N GLY A 124 -10.11 -2.16 0.82
CA GLY A 124 -8.89 -2.01 1.63
C GLY A 124 -8.10 -0.73 1.32
N LEU A 125 -8.68 0.28 0.68
CA LEU A 125 -8.05 1.56 0.39
C LEU A 125 -7.98 2.43 1.64
N ARG A 126 -6.76 2.68 2.13
CA ARG A 126 -6.51 3.61 3.24
C ARG A 126 -6.73 5.04 2.81
N ARG A 127 -6.23 5.39 1.61
CA ARG A 127 -6.18 6.76 1.12
C ARG A 127 -6.44 6.83 -0.37
N ILE A 128 -7.17 7.86 -0.77
CA ILE A 128 -7.26 8.34 -2.14
C ILE A 128 -6.68 9.75 -2.20
N THR A 129 -5.78 9.99 -3.15
CA THR A 129 -5.11 11.28 -3.34
C THR A 129 -5.43 11.83 -4.72
N PHE A 130 -5.99 13.03 -4.79
CA PHE A 130 -6.13 13.77 -6.04
C PHE A 130 -4.93 14.70 -6.22
N LEU A 131 -4.20 14.50 -7.31
CA LEU A 131 -3.10 15.34 -7.75
C LEU A 131 -3.61 16.28 -8.84
N ILE A 132 -3.47 17.58 -8.65
CA ILE A 132 -3.81 18.59 -9.65
C ILE A 132 -2.53 19.20 -10.20
N ALA A 133 -2.30 19.03 -11.50
CA ALA A 133 -1.16 19.62 -12.19
C ALA A 133 -1.60 20.89 -12.92
N GLN A 134 -1.20 22.06 -12.41
CA GLN A 134 -1.41 23.35 -13.05
C GLN A 134 -0.11 23.83 -13.71
N GLN A 135 -0.20 24.47 -14.87
CA GLN A 135 0.98 24.93 -15.59
C GLN A 135 1.71 26.00 -14.79
N ARG A 136 3.02 25.83 -14.57
CA ARG A 136 3.90 26.74 -13.80
C ARG A 136 3.58 26.84 -12.30
N GLU A 137 2.75 25.94 -11.78
CA GLU A 137 2.52 25.80 -10.34
C GLU A 137 3.02 24.44 -9.85
N PHE A 138 3.37 24.35 -8.57
CA PHE A 138 3.65 23.08 -7.94
C PHE A 138 2.39 22.20 -7.93
N PRO A 139 2.49 20.89 -8.20
CA PRO A 139 1.34 20.00 -8.11
C PRO A 139 0.71 20.05 -6.72
N LYS A 140 -0.62 20.15 -6.68
CA LYS A 140 -1.39 20.19 -5.44
C LYS A 140 -1.94 18.81 -5.13
N PHE A 141 -1.90 18.41 -3.86
CA PHE A 141 -2.30 17.07 -3.41
C PHE A 141 -3.43 17.16 -2.40
N PHE A 142 -4.55 16.52 -2.70
CA PHE A 142 -5.72 16.42 -1.83
C PHE A 142 -5.88 14.97 -1.40
N THR A 143 -5.43 14.64 -0.18
CA THR A 143 -5.47 13.27 0.35
C THR A 143 -6.66 13.09 1.29
N PHE A 144 -7.43 12.03 1.05
CA PHE A 144 -8.59 11.66 1.86
C PHE A 144 -8.42 10.24 2.39
N ARG A 145 -8.63 10.06 3.70
CA ARG A 145 -8.52 8.76 4.38
C ARG A 145 -9.91 8.12 4.51
N ALA A 146 -10.01 6.82 4.27
CA ALA A 146 -11.30 6.12 4.23
C ALA A 146 -12.00 6.00 5.60
N ARG A 147 -11.23 5.92 6.70
CA ARG A 147 -11.77 5.80 8.07
C ARG A 147 -11.97 7.12 8.79
N ASP A 148 -11.27 8.17 8.38
CA ASP A 148 -11.42 9.47 9.04
C ASP A 148 -12.71 10.15 8.58
N GLU A 149 -13.31 10.97 9.44
CA GLU A 149 -14.24 12.02 9.05
C GLU A 149 -13.51 12.99 8.12
N VAL A 150 -13.34 12.60 6.86
CA VAL A 150 -12.64 13.21 5.73
C VAL A 150 -12.15 14.66 5.98
N ARG A 151 -11.11 14.81 6.80
CA ARG A 151 -10.35 16.05 6.92
C ARG A 151 -9.38 16.05 5.75
N ALA A 152 -9.51 17.06 4.89
CA ALA A 152 -8.52 17.27 3.84
C ALA A 152 -7.23 17.73 4.55
N GLU A 153 -6.22 16.88 4.60
CA GLU A 153 -4.86 17.34 4.88
C GLU A 153 -4.36 18.01 3.60
N LEU A 154 -4.56 19.32 3.49
CA LEU A 154 -3.84 20.15 2.52
C LEU A 154 -2.36 20.12 2.93
N ARG A 155 -1.57 19.23 2.32
CA ARG A 155 -0.11 19.29 2.40
C ARG A 155 0.40 20.07 1.20
N ILE A 156 0.68 21.34 1.45
CA ILE A 156 1.56 22.14 0.60
C ILE A 156 2.98 21.78 1.06
N TRP A 157 3.75 21.11 0.20
CA TRP A 157 5.19 20.93 0.39
C TRP A 157 5.94 22.05 -0.31
#